data_AF-A0A5D0Q3Z8-F1
#
_entry.id   AF-A0A5D0Q3Z8-F1
#
_cell.length_a   1.000
_cell.length_b   1.000
_cell.length_c   1.000
_cell.angle_alpha   90.00
_cell.angle_beta   90.00
_cell.angle_gamma   90.00
#
_symmetry.space_group_name_H-M   'P 1'
#
loop_
_entity.id
_entity.type
_entity.pdbx_description
1 polymer ?
#
loop_
_entity_poly.entity_id
_entity_poly.type
_entity_poly.pdbx_seq_one_letter_code
_entity_poly.pdbx_strand_id
1 'polypeptide(L)'
;MSDTPMTADDVLRIAAYKDRSAALEAMVIAYSYHRVAGDLAARLGRAANNWYCYATWTSKAVGESLDLGPKSPFIEDFGRRLRVPQRFRRLFRAGLLTLLGPSYQLGLALANRAIFLETASLAVNLWNDEPDRFLKVSPESDLTPVPPEFLTDLLSPADPRYLKDAAQLMVEAAKTEDPAARAELMFGANIALSAYEQARAQAALELVLYRPVRWMTRVSWRSLRSLVTRKPFPRFKLYAAAHADQPWLTRKLEDLWSSLYTRHLFAVATPLSDVKVGRPLTAPAGVDMAKAWVPIQNERVRKLAEEFITEDQEASTAGVTDWVSYPDRMRFIVSYFRVYQTVDALYRVPFDQKIADGLAEEMARGLVPEAVSGMPALRGTKFYAFPTETDPDAYEMAHFDFEPFLEAIPLDDQ
;
A
#
# COMPACT_ATOMS: atom_id res chain seq x y z
N MET A 1 23.77 1.41 -6.91
CA MET A 1 22.95 1.52 -5.68
C MET A 1 23.79 2.27 -4.66
N SER A 2 23.17 2.97 -3.71
CA SER A 2 23.91 3.59 -2.59
C SER A 2 24.76 2.51 -1.88
N ASP A 3 26.02 2.82 -1.57
CA ASP A 3 26.92 1.89 -0.89
C ASP A 3 26.50 1.64 0.57
N THR A 4 25.71 2.56 1.15
CA THR A 4 25.16 2.42 2.49
C THR A 4 23.77 1.78 2.44
N PRO A 5 23.53 0.70 3.21
CA PRO A 5 22.18 0.19 3.47
C PRO A 5 21.28 1.30 3.99
N MET A 6 19.98 1.18 3.78
CA MET A 6 19.02 2.08 4.42
C MET A 6 19.14 1.97 5.96
N THR A 7 18.53 2.83 6.76
CA THR A 7 18.56 2.76 8.23
C THR A 7 17.16 2.90 8.83
N ALA A 8 16.98 2.62 10.12
CA ALA A 8 15.72 2.92 10.82
C ALA A 8 15.42 4.43 10.79
N ASP A 9 16.44 5.27 10.94
CA ASP A 9 16.32 6.73 10.81
C ASP A 9 15.88 7.14 9.41
N ASP A 10 16.37 6.46 8.36
CA ASP A 10 15.89 6.69 6.99
C ASP A 10 14.40 6.35 6.86
N VAL A 11 13.95 5.20 7.37
CA VAL A 11 12.52 4.81 7.33
C VAL A 11 11.67 5.87 8.01
N LEU A 12 12.03 6.26 9.22
CA LEU A 12 11.33 7.29 10.00
C LEU A 12 11.27 8.60 9.23
N ARG A 13 12.41 9.08 8.75
CA ARG A 13 12.53 10.33 8.01
C ARG A 13 11.74 10.33 6.70
N ILE A 14 11.73 9.21 5.97
CA ILE A 14 10.94 9.05 4.74
C ILE A 14 9.44 9.08 5.05
N ALA A 15 9.01 8.36 6.09
CA ALA A 15 7.61 8.27 6.51
C ALA A 15 7.10 9.56 7.18
N ALA A 16 7.98 10.36 7.78
CA ALA A 16 7.64 11.60 8.49
C ALA A 16 7.69 12.86 7.63
N TYR A 17 8.09 12.78 6.36
CA TYR A 17 8.32 13.98 5.54
C TYR A 17 7.03 14.60 4.99
N LYS A 18 6.69 15.81 5.45
CA LYS A 18 5.36 16.44 5.25
C LYS A 18 5.25 17.40 4.06
N ASP A 19 6.35 17.66 3.35
CA ASP A 19 6.40 18.68 2.28
C ASP A 19 6.36 18.10 0.86
N ARG A 20 5.93 16.84 0.70
CA ARG A 20 5.73 16.20 -0.61
C ARG A 20 4.27 16.19 -1.00
N SER A 21 4.01 16.28 -2.31
CA SER A 21 2.72 15.84 -2.83
C SER A 21 2.53 14.34 -2.57
N ALA A 22 1.30 13.89 -2.32
CA ALA A 22 0.96 12.47 -2.11
C ALA A 22 1.55 11.52 -3.18
N ALA A 23 1.56 11.95 -4.45
CA ALA A 23 2.14 11.16 -5.54
C ALA A 23 3.66 11.03 -5.41
N LEU A 24 4.38 12.14 -5.18
CA LEU A 24 5.82 12.15 -4.97
C LEU A 24 6.22 11.34 -3.74
N GLU A 25 5.46 11.43 -2.66
CA GLU A 25 5.66 10.63 -1.45
C GLU A 25 5.57 9.13 -1.73
N ALA A 26 4.52 8.68 -2.42
CA ALA A 26 4.40 7.28 -2.81
C ALA A 26 5.53 6.83 -3.75
N MET A 27 6.01 7.70 -4.64
CA MET A 27 7.19 7.40 -5.48
C MET A 27 8.47 7.22 -4.66
N VAL A 28 8.68 8.07 -3.65
CA VAL A 28 9.83 7.93 -2.72
C VAL A 28 9.71 6.63 -1.94
N ILE A 29 8.53 6.29 -1.42
CA ILE A 29 8.28 5.02 -0.71
C ILE A 29 8.54 3.81 -1.62
N ALA A 30 8.02 3.82 -2.85
CA ALA A 30 8.28 2.75 -3.82
C ALA A 30 9.79 2.59 -4.11
N TYR A 31 10.52 3.69 -4.27
CA TYR A 31 11.97 3.65 -4.45
C TYR A 31 12.71 3.18 -3.18
N SER A 32 12.16 3.48 -2.01
CA SER A 32 12.70 3.04 -0.72
C SER A 32 12.52 1.53 -0.54
N TYR A 33 11.36 0.99 -0.90
CA TYR A 33 11.15 -0.46 -0.97
C TYR A 33 12.11 -1.14 -1.93
N HIS A 34 12.41 -0.52 -3.08
CA HIS A 34 13.41 -1.06 -4.01
C HIS A 34 14.81 -1.14 -3.36
N ARG A 35 15.18 -0.13 -2.58
CA ARG A 35 16.45 -0.15 -1.83
C ARG A 35 16.45 -1.24 -0.75
N VAL A 36 15.40 -1.32 0.07
CA VAL A 36 15.23 -2.41 1.07
C VAL A 36 15.36 -3.78 0.41
N ALA A 37 14.69 -3.97 -0.72
CA ALA A 37 14.72 -5.23 -1.44
C ALA A 37 16.15 -5.61 -1.85
N GLY A 38 16.92 -4.67 -2.36
CA GLY A 38 18.33 -4.88 -2.73
C GLY A 38 19.22 -5.16 -1.52
N ASP A 39 19.10 -4.36 -0.46
CA ASP A 39 19.89 -4.49 0.77
C ASP A 39 19.64 -5.85 1.44
N LEU A 40 18.38 -6.26 1.53
CA LEU A 40 17.99 -7.54 2.12
C LEU A 40 18.44 -8.73 1.25
N ALA A 41 18.42 -8.58 -0.08
CA ALA A 41 18.88 -9.61 -0.99
C ALA A 41 20.39 -9.88 -0.92
N ALA A 42 21.20 -8.95 -0.38
CA ALA A 42 22.60 -9.21 -0.10
C ALA A 42 22.78 -10.32 0.96
N ARG A 43 21.80 -10.49 1.87
CA ARG A 43 21.80 -11.53 2.91
C ARG A 43 21.04 -12.78 2.50
N LEU A 44 19.86 -12.61 1.92
CA LEU A 44 18.96 -13.71 1.56
C LEU A 44 19.32 -14.35 0.21
N GLY A 45 20.10 -13.65 -0.62
CA GLY A 45 20.32 -13.99 -2.02
C GLY A 45 19.20 -13.47 -2.93
N ARG A 46 19.42 -13.60 -4.24
CA ARG A 46 18.50 -13.10 -5.29
C ARG A 46 17.78 -14.21 -6.06
N ALA A 47 18.02 -15.48 -5.74
CA ALA A 47 17.40 -16.61 -6.44
C ALA A 47 15.88 -16.66 -6.23
N ALA A 48 15.42 -16.22 -5.06
CA ALA A 48 14.02 -16.01 -4.74
C ALA A 48 13.78 -14.54 -4.37
N ASN A 49 12.66 -13.99 -4.83
CA ASN A 49 12.26 -12.62 -4.57
C ASN A 49 11.78 -12.46 -3.12
N ASN A 50 12.27 -11.43 -2.45
CA ASN A 50 11.76 -11.00 -1.15
C ASN A 50 10.53 -10.08 -1.31
N TRP A 51 9.77 -9.92 -0.23
CA TRP A 51 8.49 -9.20 -0.21
C TRP A 51 8.62 -7.77 -0.74
N TYR A 52 9.71 -7.09 -0.41
CA TYR A 52 9.95 -5.69 -0.76
C TYR A 52 10.08 -5.47 -2.27
N CYS A 53 10.47 -6.51 -3.04
CA CYS A 53 10.41 -6.47 -4.49
C CYS A 53 8.98 -6.26 -4.97
N TYR A 54 8.01 -6.98 -4.38
CA TYR A 54 6.60 -6.84 -4.73
C TYR A 54 6.03 -5.50 -4.24
N ALA A 55 6.36 -5.11 -3.00
CA ALA A 55 5.95 -3.85 -2.39
C ALA A 55 6.39 -2.63 -3.20
N THR A 56 7.57 -2.70 -3.84
CA THR A 56 8.08 -1.68 -4.77
C THR A 56 7.08 -1.40 -5.90
N TRP A 57 6.61 -2.45 -6.58
CA TRP A 57 5.73 -2.30 -7.74
C TRP A 57 4.30 -1.96 -7.35
N THR A 58 3.79 -2.50 -6.24
CA THR A 58 2.47 -2.14 -5.73
C THR A 58 2.45 -0.69 -5.24
N SER A 59 3.47 -0.23 -4.52
CA SER A 59 3.57 1.16 -4.07
C SER A 59 3.76 2.14 -5.23
N LYS A 60 4.47 1.74 -6.30
CA LYS A 60 4.49 2.52 -7.56
C LYS A 60 3.09 2.65 -8.17
N ALA A 61 2.33 1.57 -8.24
CA ALA A 61 0.95 1.61 -8.77
C ALA A 61 0.05 2.52 -7.92
N VAL A 62 0.23 2.51 -6.59
CA VAL A 62 -0.42 3.46 -5.67
C VAL A 62 -0.02 4.90 -6.03
N GLY A 63 1.27 5.20 -6.20
CA GLY A 63 1.74 6.53 -6.60
C GLY A 63 1.15 7.04 -7.92
N GLU A 64 1.03 6.16 -8.93
CA GLU A 64 0.38 6.49 -10.20
C GLU A 64 -1.12 6.82 -10.02
N SER A 65 -1.81 6.14 -9.11
CA SER A 65 -3.22 6.43 -8.77
C SER A 65 -3.40 7.73 -7.99
N LEU A 66 -2.37 8.14 -7.23
CA LEU A 66 -2.33 9.37 -6.46
C LEU A 66 -2.01 10.59 -7.32
N ASP A 67 -1.34 10.44 -8.46
CA ASP A 67 -1.16 11.53 -9.41
C ASP A 67 -2.49 11.86 -10.10
N LEU A 68 -3.20 12.84 -9.55
CA LEU A 68 -4.42 13.39 -10.13
C LEU A 68 -4.17 14.72 -10.88
N GLY A 69 -2.92 15.02 -11.25
CA GLY A 69 -2.54 16.21 -11.99
C GLY A 69 -3.09 16.24 -13.43
N PRO A 70 -2.92 17.35 -14.18
CA PRO A 70 -3.51 17.52 -15.52
C PRO A 70 -3.16 16.42 -16.53
N LYS A 71 -1.99 15.79 -16.39
CA LYS A 71 -1.46 14.71 -17.25
C LYS A 71 -1.44 13.34 -16.53
N SER A 72 -2.31 13.17 -15.53
CA SER A 72 -2.42 11.93 -14.75
C SER A 72 -2.52 10.69 -15.65
N PRO A 73 -1.53 9.77 -15.60
CA PRO A 73 -1.57 8.52 -16.35
C PRO A 73 -2.77 7.66 -15.94
N PHE A 74 -3.12 7.68 -14.65
CA PHE A 74 -4.27 6.98 -14.11
C PHE A 74 -5.59 7.44 -14.73
N ILE A 75 -5.86 8.75 -14.76
CA ILE A 75 -7.11 9.29 -15.33
C ILE A 75 -7.18 9.02 -16.84
N GLU A 76 -6.05 9.14 -17.55
CA GLU A 76 -5.97 8.87 -18.98
C GLU A 76 -6.23 7.39 -19.30
N ASP A 77 -5.61 6.48 -18.56
CA ASP A 77 -5.82 5.05 -18.72
C ASP A 77 -7.25 4.63 -18.36
N PHE A 78 -7.80 5.17 -17.26
CA PHE A 78 -9.17 4.92 -16.86
C PHE A 78 -10.16 5.38 -17.94
N GLY A 79 -9.96 6.58 -18.50
CA GLY A 79 -10.75 7.09 -19.62
C GLY A 79 -10.60 6.25 -20.90
N ARG A 80 -9.40 5.73 -21.19
CA ARG A 80 -9.14 4.82 -22.32
C ARG A 80 -9.88 3.49 -22.16
N ARG A 81 -9.81 2.87 -20.97
CA ARG A 81 -10.51 1.61 -20.67
C ARG A 81 -12.02 1.74 -20.76
N LEU A 82 -12.56 2.88 -20.31
CA LEU A 82 -13.98 3.22 -20.44
C LEU A 82 -14.37 3.77 -21.83
N ARG A 83 -13.43 3.83 -22.78
CA ARG A 83 -13.66 4.31 -24.17
C ARG A 83 -14.28 5.72 -24.21
N VAL A 84 -13.86 6.61 -23.31
CA VAL A 84 -14.39 7.98 -23.23
C VAL A 84 -13.99 8.80 -24.47
N PRO A 85 -14.96 9.34 -25.24
CA PRO A 85 -14.66 10.15 -26.41
C PRO A 85 -13.85 11.41 -26.07
N GLN A 86 -12.96 11.84 -26.98
CA GLN A 86 -12.05 12.97 -26.73
C GLN A 86 -12.77 14.26 -26.30
N ARG A 87 -13.94 14.55 -26.89
CA ARG A 87 -14.78 15.71 -26.53
C ARG A 87 -15.29 15.71 -25.10
N PHE A 88 -15.42 14.53 -24.48
CA PHE A 88 -15.93 14.37 -23.11
C PHE A 88 -14.82 14.20 -22.08
N ARG A 89 -13.54 14.13 -22.47
CA ARG A 89 -12.43 13.90 -21.54
C ARG A 89 -12.35 14.92 -20.41
N ARG A 90 -12.64 16.21 -20.70
CA ARG A 90 -12.65 17.26 -19.67
C ARG A 90 -13.76 17.06 -18.64
N LEU A 91 -14.97 16.75 -19.10
CA LEU A 91 -16.12 16.49 -18.22
C LEU A 91 -15.93 15.21 -17.42
N PHE A 92 -15.44 14.16 -18.08
CA PHE A 92 -15.08 12.90 -17.43
C PHE A 92 -14.04 13.11 -16.32
N ARG A 93 -12.96 13.84 -16.61
CA ARG A 93 -11.95 14.19 -15.62
C ARG A 93 -12.56 14.95 -14.45
N ALA A 94 -13.36 15.98 -14.71
CA ALA A 94 -14.00 16.77 -13.65
C ALA A 94 -14.92 15.90 -12.77
N GLY A 95 -15.71 15.02 -13.39
CA GLY A 95 -16.56 14.06 -12.69
C GLY A 95 -15.74 13.08 -11.84
N LEU A 96 -14.69 12.48 -12.41
CA LEU A 96 -13.82 11.55 -11.70
C LEU A 96 -13.11 12.21 -10.52
N LEU A 97 -12.56 13.41 -10.69
CA LEU A 97 -11.94 14.17 -9.60
C LEU A 97 -12.93 14.52 -8.49
N THR A 98 -14.20 14.75 -8.84
CA THR A 98 -15.26 14.99 -7.85
C THR A 98 -15.58 13.73 -7.04
N LEU A 99 -15.63 12.57 -7.72
CA LEU A 99 -15.87 11.27 -7.08
C LEU A 99 -14.70 10.84 -6.18
N LEU A 100 -13.46 11.01 -6.66
CA LEU A 100 -12.25 10.67 -5.91
C LEU A 100 -11.95 11.70 -4.81
N GLY A 101 -12.04 12.99 -5.08
CA GLY A 101 -11.82 14.06 -4.10
C GLY A 101 -10.48 14.01 -3.32
N PRO A 102 -10.27 14.95 -2.39
CA PRO A 102 -9.00 15.05 -1.64
C PRO A 102 -8.74 13.91 -0.66
N SER A 103 -9.76 13.45 0.06
CA SER A 103 -9.61 12.39 1.06
C SER A 103 -9.29 11.01 0.47
N TYR A 104 -9.47 10.79 -0.84
CA TYR A 104 -8.91 9.63 -1.54
C TYR A 104 -7.38 9.70 -1.55
N GLN A 105 -6.82 10.82 -2.00
CA GLN A 105 -5.38 10.98 -2.10
C GLN A 105 -4.71 10.93 -0.73
N LEU A 106 -5.28 11.65 0.24
CA LEU A 106 -4.72 11.76 1.58
C LEU A 106 -4.85 10.46 2.38
N GLY A 107 -6.02 9.81 2.35
CA GLY A 107 -6.21 8.55 3.06
C GLY A 107 -5.30 7.44 2.53
N LEU A 108 -5.18 7.33 1.20
CA LEU A 108 -4.32 6.33 0.57
C LEU A 108 -2.82 6.63 0.76
N ALA A 109 -2.41 7.90 0.68
CA ALA A 109 -1.04 8.29 0.97
C ALA A 109 -0.67 8.01 2.43
N LEU A 110 -1.55 8.37 3.37
CA LEU A 110 -1.34 8.12 4.79
C LEU A 110 -1.23 6.63 5.10
N ALA A 111 -2.12 5.81 4.55
CA ALA A 111 -2.07 4.35 4.71
C ALA A 111 -0.76 3.77 4.14
N ASN A 112 -0.34 4.20 2.94
CA ASN A 112 0.91 3.76 2.32
C ASN A 112 2.14 4.12 3.18
N ARG A 113 2.17 5.31 3.81
CA ARG A 113 3.24 5.70 4.75
C ARG A 113 3.26 4.86 6.01
N ALA A 114 2.11 4.65 6.64
CA ALA A 114 2.01 3.89 7.88
C ALA A 114 2.46 2.45 7.65
N ILE A 115 1.97 1.80 6.59
CA ILE A 115 2.35 0.45 6.20
C ILE A 115 3.85 0.39 5.83
N PHE A 116 4.37 1.38 5.11
CA PHE A 116 5.80 1.47 4.82
C PHE A 116 6.62 1.53 6.10
N LEU A 117 6.24 2.38 7.05
CA LEU A 117 6.91 2.50 8.33
C LEU A 117 6.90 1.16 9.09
N GLU A 118 5.74 0.51 9.19
CA GLU A 118 5.59 -0.76 9.91
C GLU A 118 6.42 -1.89 9.28
N THR A 119 6.32 -2.05 7.96
CA THR A 119 7.01 -3.15 7.25
C THR A 119 8.50 -2.88 7.04
N ALA A 120 8.89 -1.66 6.63
CA ALA A 120 10.30 -1.34 6.42
C ALA A 120 11.08 -1.28 7.73
N SER A 121 10.48 -0.84 8.85
CA SER A 121 11.14 -0.86 10.17
C SER A 121 11.49 -2.28 10.62
N LEU A 122 10.69 -3.28 10.25
CA LEU A 122 11.06 -4.69 10.45
C LEU A 122 12.28 -5.03 9.58
N ALA A 123 12.23 -4.72 8.28
CA ALA A 123 13.29 -5.03 7.31
C ALA A 123 14.67 -4.52 7.75
N VAL A 124 14.71 -3.27 8.21
CA VAL A 124 15.96 -2.62 8.61
C VAL A 124 16.53 -3.25 9.89
N ASN A 125 15.67 -3.71 10.79
CA ASN A 125 16.12 -4.43 11.98
C ASN A 125 16.63 -5.84 11.65
N LEU A 126 16.21 -6.46 10.54
CA LEU A 126 16.77 -7.73 10.07
C LEU A 126 18.23 -7.63 9.60
N TRP A 127 18.82 -6.43 9.48
CA TRP A 127 20.27 -6.32 9.31
C TRP A 127 21.04 -6.54 10.61
N ASN A 128 20.38 -6.46 11.76
CA ASN A 128 21.01 -6.85 13.00
C ASN A 128 21.01 -8.39 13.07
N ASP A 129 22.06 -8.97 13.65
CA ASP A 129 22.17 -10.43 13.78
C ASP A 129 21.02 -11.02 14.63
N GLU A 130 20.46 -10.18 15.51
CA GLU A 130 19.29 -10.47 16.35
C GLU A 130 18.27 -9.31 16.20
N PRO A 131 17.31 -9.41 15.26
CA PRO A 131 16.21 -8.45 15.19
C PRO A 131 15.35 -8.59 16.45
N ASP A 132 15.17 -7.49 17.19
CA ASP A 132 14.47 -7.51 18.48
C ASP A 132 13.14 -6.76 18.48
N ARG A 133 12.91 -5.87 17.51
CA ARG A 133 11.74 -4.98 17.48
C ARG A 133 11.30 -4.58 16.08
N PHE A 134 10.12 -4.00 15.98
CA PHE A 134 9.66 -3.22 14.82
C PHE A 134 8.84 -2.01 15.29
N LEU A 135 8.61 -1.04 14.42
CA LEU A 135 7.79 0.13 14.74
C LEU A 135 6.35 -0.13 14.30
N LYS A 136 5.38 0.21 15.16
CA LYS A 136 3.96 0.12 14.88
C LYS A 136 3.27 1.45 15.10
N VAL A 137 2.33 1.81 14.22
CA VAL A 137 1.39 2.89 14.51
C VAL A 137 0.27 2.29 15.34
N SER A 138 0.32 2.50 16.66
CA SER A 138 -0.52 1.80 17.62
C SER A 138 -1.63 2.74 18.15
N PRO A 139 -2.89 2.58 17.72
CA PRO A 139 -3.98 3.40 18.24
C PRO A 139 -4.42 3.05 19.67
N GLU A 140 -3.89 1.95 20.20
CA GLU A 140 -4.38 1.29 21.41
C GLU A 140 -3.30 1.22 22.51
N SER A 141 -2.13 1.82 22.31
CA SER A 141 -1.05 1.77 23.30
C SER A 141 -1.28 2.79 24.42
N ASP A 142 -1.13 2.33 25.66
CA ASP A 142 -1.08 3.20 26.85
C ASP A 142 0.19 4.08 26.87
N LEU A 143 1.19 3.76 26.04
CA LEU A 143 2.48 4.47 25.96
C LEU A 143 2.46 5.64 24.98
N THR A 144 1.44 5.71 24.11
CA THR A 144 1.29 6.77 23.10
C THR A 144 -0.01 7.55 23.33
N PRO A 145 -0.09 8.83 22.97
CA PRO A 145 -1.36 9.54 22.91
C PRO A 145 -2.36 8.81 22.00
N VAL A 146 -3.64 8.91 22.34
CA VAL A 146 -4.74 8.40 21.51
C VAL A 146 -4.64 9.06 20.13
N PRO A 147 -4.54 8.31 19.02
CA PRO A 147 -4.46 8.93 17.72
C PRO A 147 -5.79 9.54 17.31
N PRO A 148 -5.76 10.46 16.32
CA PRO A 148 -6.97 10.99 15.72
C PRO A 148 -7.85 9.86 15.17
N GLU A 149 -9.17 10.04 15.29
CA GLU A 149 -10.19 9.07 14.84
C GLU A 149 -9.97 8.63 13.38
N PHE A 150 -9.56 9.55 12.51
CA PHE A 150 -9.33 9.23 11.11
C PHE A 150 -8.20 8.22 10.88
N LEU A 151 -7.20 8.15 11.76
CA LEU A 151 -6.09 7.21 11.63
C LEU A 151 -6.56 5.80 12.01
N THR A 152 -7.31 5.70 13.11
CA THR A 152 -7.95 4.47 13.56
C THR A 152 -8.91 3.93 12.48
N ASP A 153 -9.63 4.82 11.82
CA ASP A 153 -10.55 4.48 10.73
C ASP A 153 -9.84 4.09 9.41
N LEU A 154 -8.54 4.39 9.26
CA LEU A 154 -7.78 4.08 8.04
C LEU A 154 -6.93 2.81 8.14
N LEU A 155 -6.53 2.44 9.35
CA LEU A 155 -5.62 1.33 9.61
C LEU A 155 -6.31 0.25 10.44
N SER A 156 -6.82 -0.79 9.77
CA SER A 156 -7.49 -1.91 10.44
C SER A 156 -6.51 -2.71 11.30
N PRO A 157 -6.96 -3.39 12.38
CA PRO A 157 -6.09 -4.28 13.13
C PRO A 157 -5.61 -5.43 12.24
N ALA A 158 -4.39 -5.89 12.50
CA ALA A 158 -3.81 -7.07 11.84
C ALA A 158 -3.25 -8.01 12.90
N ASP A 159 -3.28 -9.31 12.59
CA ASP A 159 -2.75 -10.33 13.48
C ASP A 159 -1.22 -10.17 13.61
N PRO A 160 -0.70 -9.87 14.81
CA PRO A 160 0.72 -9.62 15.01
C PRO A 160 1.59 -10.85 14.75
N ARG A 161 1.03 -12.07 14.79
CA ARG A 161 1.77 -13.30 14.51
C ARG A 161 2.46 -13.26 13.14
N TYR A 162 1.85 -12.59 12.17
CA TYR A 162 2.35 -12.55 10.80
C TYR A 162 3.70 -11.81 10.69
N LEU A 163 3.92 -10.74 11.46
CA LEU A 163 5.22 -10.05 11.47
C LEU A 163 6.30 -10.92 12.13
N LYS A 164 5.93 -11.64 13.19
CA LYS A 164 6.82 -12.59 13.87
C LYS A 164 7.21 -13.74 12.95
N ASP A 165 6.22 -14.36 12.29
CA ASP A 165 6.44 -15.43 11.33
C ASP A 165 7.33 -14.95 10.17
N ALA A 166 7.08 -13.74 9.64
CA ALA A 166 7.93 -13.14 8.61
C ALA A 166 9.38 -12.99 9.06
N ALA A 167 9.62 -12.39 10.23
CA ALA A 167 10.98 -12.23 10.77
C ALA A 167 11.68 -13.58 10.97
N GLN A 168 11.02 -14.53 11.62
CA GLN A 168 11.59 -15.85 11.88
C GLN A 168 11.93 -16.59 10.58
N LEU A 169 11.03 -16.58 9.60
CA LEU A 169 11.25 -17.23 8.31
C LEU A 169 12.38 -16.55 7.52
N MET A 170 12.54 -15.22 7.58
CA MET A 170 13.65 -14.53 6.94
C MET A 170 15.00 -14.82 7.63
N VAL A 171 15.04 -14.87 8.96
CA VAL A 171 16.25 -15.23 9.72
C VAL A 171 16.65 -16.69 9.43
N GLU A 172 15.68 -17.60 9.36
CA GLU A 172 15.92 -19.00 9.00
C GLU A 172 16.39 -19.13 7.54
N ALA A 173 15.78 -18.38 6.61
CA ALA A 173 16.18 -18.34 5.21
C ALA A 173 17.64 -17.86 5.04
N ALA A 174 18.05 -16.82 5.79
CA ALA A 174 19.42 -16.30 5.75
C ALA A 174 20.47 -17.35 6.15
N LYS A 175 20.11 -18.28 7.05
CA LYS A 175 20.99 -19.35 7.55
C LYS A 175 20.92 -20.64 6.72
N THR A 176 19.95 -20.75 5.82
CA THR A 176 19.69 -21.98 5.05
C THR A 176 20.58 -22.06 3.82
N GLU A 177 21.39 -23.10 3.68
CA GLU A 177 22.30 -23.27 2.52
C GLU A 177 21.59 -23.76 1.25
N ASP A 178 20.62 -24.68 1.38
CA ASP A 178 19.87 -25.22 0.25
C ASP A 178 19.02 -24.12 -0.42
N PRO A 179 19.26 -23.80 -1.71
CA PRO A 179 18.50 -22.77 -2.40
C PRO A 179 16.99 -23.05 -2.49
N ALA A 180 16.59 -24.33 -2.57
CA ALA A 180 15.17 -24.70 -2.67
C ALA A 180 14.45 -24.49 -1.32
N ALA A 181 15.00 -25.01 -0.23
CA ALA A 181 14.49 -24.76 1.12
C ALA A 181 14.48 -23.26 1.46
N ARG A 182 15.53 -22.52 1.10
CA ARG A 182 15.58 -21.06 1.28
C ARG A 182 14.45 -20.37 0.52
N ALA A 183 14.21 -20.76 -0.73
CA ALA A 183 13.14 -20.18 -1.53
C ALA A 183 11.76 -20.42 -0.87
N GLU A 184 11.49 -21.61 -0.34
CA GLU A 184 10.23 -21.87 0.39
C GLU A 184 10.08 -21.00 1.64
N LEU A 185 11.13 -20.85 2.44
CA LEU A 185 11.12 -19.97 3.61
C LEU A 185 10.85 -18.50 3.21
N MET A 186 11.50 -18.03 2.14
CA MET A 186 11.25 -16.71 1.57
C MET A 186 9.80 -16.54 1.10
N PHE A 187 9.22 -17.57 0.49
CA PHE A 187 7.81 -17.56 0.09
C PHE A 187 6.89 -17.44 1.31
N GLY A 188 7.13 -18.21 2.37
CA GLY A 188 6.38 -18.10 3.62
C GLY A 188 6.49 -16.71 4.24
N ALA A 189 7.68 -16.12 4.28
CA ALA A 189 7.89 -14.76 4.80
C ALA A 189 7.10 -13.72 3.99
N ASN A 190 7.05 -13.87 2.66
CA ASN A 190 6.28 -12.98 1.79
C ASN A 190 4.77 -13.10 2.04
N ILE A 191 4.26 -14.32 2.27
CA ILE A 191 2.84 -14.55 2.63
C ILE A 191 2.53 -13.84 3.94
N ALA A 192 3.33 -14.08 4.99
CA ALA A 192 3.11 -13.51 6.31
C ALA A 192 3.12 -11.97 6.27
N LEU A 193 4.14 -11.35 5.67
CA LEU A 193 4.18 -9.89 5.53
C LEU A 193 2.97 -9.33 4.78
N SER A 194 2.51 -10.02 3.74
CA SER A 194 1.34 -9.56 2.98
C SER A 194 0.05 -9.75 3.74
N ALA A 195 -0.10 -10.83 4.52
CA ALA A 195 -1.27 -11.02 5.36
C ALA A 195 -1.39 -9.89 6.38
N TYR A 196 -0.28 -9.51 7.02
CA TYR A 196 -0.23 -8.34 7.89
C TYR A 196 -0.60 -7.05 7.15
N GLU A 197 0.12 -6.74 6.07
CA GLU A 197 -0.04 -5.48 5.33
C GLU A 197 -1.44 -5.34 4.73
N GLN A 198 -1.97 -6.41 4.10
CA GLN A 198 -3.29 -6.40 3.47
C GLN A 198 -4.42 -6.36 4.48
N ALA A 199 -4.22 -6.87 5.71
CA ALA A 199 -5.15 -6.67 6.81
C ALA A 199 -5.13 -5.20 7.27
N ARG A 200 -3.94 -4.62 7.53
CA ARG A 200 -3.79 -3.20 7.89
C ARG A 200 -4.44 -2.26 6.87
N ALA A 201 -4.28 -2.55 5.58
CA ALA A 201 -4.78 -1.74 4.47
C ALA A 201 -6.30 -1.84 4.22
N GLN A 202 -7.03 -2.73 4.89
CA GLN A 202 -8.43 -3.05 4.55
C GLN A 202 -9.34 -1.82 4.58
N ALA A 203 -9.32 -1.02 5.66
CA ALA A 203 -10.18 0.15 5.75
C ALA A 203 -9.81 1.24 4.73
N ALA A 204 -8.52 1.48 4.48
CA ALA A 204 -8.07 2.38 3.42
C ALA A 204 -8.55 1.92 2.03
N LEU A 205 -8.53 0.61 1.77
CA LEU A 205 -9.01 0.04 0.51
C LEU A 205 -10.53 0.22 0.34
N GLU A 206 -11.31 -0.03 1.40
CA GLU A 206 -12.75 0.23 1.41
C GLU A 206 -13.05 1.71 1.14
N LEU A 207 -12.32 2.61 1.80
CA LEU A 207 -12.45 4.04 1.57
C LEU A 207 -12.22 4.36 0.09
N VAL A 208 -11.10 3.92 -0.47
CA VAL A 208 -10.69 4.22 -1.86
C VAL A 208 -11.69 3.67 -2.87
N LEU A 209 -12.06 2.39 -2.75
CA LEU A 209 -12.89 1.72 -3.74
C LEU A 209 -14.37 2.06 -3.62
N TYR A 210 -14.91 2.26 -2.41
CA TYR A 210 -16.33 2.56 -2.21
C TYR A 210 -16.67 4.04 -2.26
N ARG A 211 -15.67 4.93 -2.19
CA ARG A 211 -15.89 6.37 -2.21
C ARG A 211 -16.79 6.87 -3.34
N PRO A 212 -16.65 6.47 -4.62
CA PRO A 212 -17.52 6.95 -5.69
C PRO A 212 -19.00 6.69 -5.38
N VAL A 213 -19.32 5.49 -4.87
CA VAL A 213 -20.68 5.10 -4.49
C VAL A 213 -21.18 5.89 -3.27
N ARG A 214 -20.33 6.03 -2.24
CA ARG A 214 -20.65 6.80 -1.03
C ARG A 214 -20.86 8.28 -1.35
N TRP A 215 -20.08 8.84 -2.28
CA TRP A 215 -20.27 10.22 -2.73
C TRP A 215 -21.64 10.38 -3.38
N MET A 216 -21.99 9.50 -4.33
CA MET A 216 -23.26 9.56 -5.04
C MET A 216 -24.46 9.38 -4.13
N THR A 217 -24.42 8.40 -3.22
CA THR A 217 -25.58 7.99 -2.42
C THR A 217 -25.73 8.75 -1.11
N ARG A 218 -24.63 9.23 -0.52
CA ARG A 218 -24.64 9.85 0.82
C ARG A 218 -24.21 11.31 0.81
N VAL A 219 -23.26 11.71 -0.03
CA VAL A 219 -22.63 13.04 0.06
C VAL A 219 -23.24 14.05 -0.89
N SER A 220 -23.65 13.67 -2.10
CA SER A 220 -24.16 14.58 -3.14
C SER A 220 -25.34 15.43 -2.63
N TRP A 221 -26.41 14.80 -2.12
CA TRP A 221 -27.58 15.48 -1.58
C TRP A 221 -27.31 16.21 -0.25
N ARG A 222 -26.48 15.64 0.62
CA ARG A 222 -26.10 16.28 1.91
C ARG A 222 -25.23 17.51 1.71
N SER A 223 -24.41 17.54 0.66
CA SER A 223 -23.64 18.71 0.24
C SER A 223 -24.55 19.83 -0.22
N LEU A 224 -25.57 19.51 -1.03
CA LEU A 224 -26.58 20.49 -1.44
C LEU A 224 -27.33 21.04 -0.22
N ARG A 225 -27.77 20.17 0.70
CA ARG A 225 -28.42 20.57 1.95
C ARG A 225 -27.51 21.44 2.82
N SER A 226 -26.23 21.11 2.95
CA SER A 226 -25.25 21.87 3.71
C SER A 226 -25.04 23.27 3.13
N LEU A 227 -24.91 23.39 1.81
CA LEU A 227 -24.84 24.70 1.13
C LEU A 227 -26.08 25.56 1.39
N VAL A 228 -27.27 24.96 1.33
CA VAL A 228 -28.55 25.65 1.60
C VAL A 228 -28.69 26.05 3.07
N THR A 229 -28.29 25.17 4.00
CA THR A 229 -28.48 25.36 5.45
C THR A 229 -27.31 26.04 6.15
N ARG A 230 -26.18 26.23 5.48
CA ARG A 230 -24.89 26.68 6.02
C ARG A 230 -24.39 25.87 7.23
N LYS A 231 -24.88 24.64 7.41
CA LYS A 231 -24.41 23.74 8.47
C LYS A 231 -23.30 22.84 7.93
N PRO A 232 -22.13 22.76 8.58
CA PRO A 232 -21.11 21.79 8.20
C PRO A 232 -21.61 20.37 8.44
N PHE A 233 -21.08 19.40 7.70
CA PHE A 233 -21.31 17.98 7.97
C PHE A 233 -20.01 17.20 7.73
N PRO A 234 -19.65 16.26 8.62
CA PRO A 234 -18.41 15.50 8.51
C PRO A 234 -18.53 14.50 7.34
N ARG A 235 -17.68 14.67 6.33
CA ARG A 235 -17.70 13.85 5.10
C ARG A 235 -16.87 12.60 5.28
N PHE A 236 -15.72 12.70 5.94
CA PHE A 236 -14.78 11.60 6.05
C PHE A 236 -15.38 10.38 6.75
N LYS A 237 -16.11 10.58 7.85
CA LYS A 237 -16.82 9.50 8.56
C LYS A 237 -17.75 8.70 7.66
N LEU A 238 -18.38 9.33 6.66
CA LEU A 238 -19.23 8.62 5.70
C LEU A 238 -18.43 7.75 4.74
N TYR A 239 -17.22 8.20 4.39
CA TYR A 239 -16.29 7.51 3.51
C TYR A 239 -15.46 6.44 4.21
N ALA A 240 -15.19 6.57 5.50
CA ALA A 240 -14.39 5.63 6.27
C ALA A 240 -15.24 4.58 7.03
N ALA A 241 -16.54 4.83 7.23
CA ALA A 241 -17.44 3.88 7.88
C ALA A 241 -17.39 2.49 7.22
N ALA A 242 -17.33 1.44 8.03
CA ALA A 242 -17.25 0.06 7.56
C ALA A 242 -18.38 -0.26 6.59
N HIS A 243 -18.09 -1.08 5.58
CA HIS A 243 -19.08 -1.51 4.60
C HIS A 243 -20.38 -2.06 5.26
N ALA A 244 -20.24 -2.88 6.31
CA ALA A 244 -21.38 -3.48 7.01
C ALA A 244 -22.37 -2.45 7.59
N ASP A 245 -21.88 -1.27 7.98
CA ASP A 245 -22.65 -0.19 8.60
C ASP A 245 -23.37 0.71 7.57
N GLN A 246 -23.09 0.52 6.28
CA GLN A 246 -23.74 1.29 5.22
C GLN A 246 -25.18 0.83 5.02
N PRO A 247 -26.10 1.71 4.58
CA PRO A 247 -27.46 1.30 4.20
C PRO A 247 -27.46 0.21 3.13
N TRP A 248 -28.48 -0.68 3.14
CA TRP A 248 -28.52 -1.84 2.25
C TRP A 248 -28.31 -1.51 0.76
N LEU A 249 -28.92 -0.42 0.28
CA LEU A 249 -28.78 0.01 -1.12
C LEU A 249 -27.37 0.49 -1.42
N THR A 250 -26.75 1.22 -0.49
CA THR A 250 -25.36 1.66 -0.60
C THR A 250 -24.43 0.45 -0.63
N ARG A 251 -24.61 -0.53 0.26
CA ARG A 251 -23.82 -1.78 0.25
C ARG A 251 -23.92 -2.52 -1.08
N LYS A 252 -25.12 -2.70 -1.62
CA LYS A 252 -25.30 -3.36 -2.92
C LYS A 252 -24.63 -2.63 -4.08
N LEU A 253 -24.65 -1.30 -4.06
CA LEU A 253 -23.97 -0.50 -5.07
C LEU A 253 -22.45 -0.52 -4.88
N GLU A 254 -21.98 -0.58 -3.63
CA GLU A 254 -20.57 -0.76 -3.27
C GLU A 254 -20.04 -2.09 -3.83
N ASP A 255 -20.69 -3.22 -3.52
CA ASP A 255 -20.32 -4.56 -4.01
C ASP A 255 -20.29 -4.63 -5.55
N LEU A 256 -21.31 -4.04 -6.20
CA LEU A 256 -21.41 -4.05 -7.65
C LEU A 256 -20.28 -3.22 -8.28
N TRP A 257 -19.99 -2.06 -7.70
CA TRP A 257 -18.95 -1.16 -8.17
C TRP A 257 -17.55 -1.75 -7.97
N SER A 258 -17.23 -2.25 -6.78
CA SER A 258 -15.92 -2.85 -6.48
C SER A 258 -15.68 -4.08 -7.36
N SER A 259 -16.69 -4.93 -7.54
CA SER A 259 -16.58 -6.10 -8.41
C SER A 259 -16.39 -5.72 -9.88
N LEU A 260 -17.15 -4.75 -10.39
CA LEU A 260 -17.00 -4.26 -11.77
C LEU A 260 -15.61 -3.65 -11.98
N TYR A 261 -15.16 -2.81 -11.07
CA TYR A 261 -13.83 -2.20 -11.11
C TYR A 261 -12.73 -3.27 -11.10
N THR A 262 -12.81 -4.22 -10.18
CA THR A 262 -11.85 -5.32 -10.05
C THR A 262 -11.76 -6.15 -11.33
N ARG A 263 -12.91 -6.59 -11.85
CA ARG A 263 -12.97 -7.52 -13.00
C ARG A 263 -12.49 -6.91 -14.31
N HIS A 264 -12.73 -5.61 -14.49
CA HIS A 264 -12.56 -4.98 -15.81
C HIS A 264 -11.51 -3.87 -15.86
N LEU A 265 -11.25 -3.22 -14.73
CA LEU A 265 -10.49 -1.97 -14.70
C LEU A 265 -9.24 -2.06 -13.82
N PHE A 266 -9.16 -2.98 -12.86
CA PHE A 266 -7.98 -3.07 -12.02
C PHE A 266 -6.87 -3.89 -12.68
N ALA A 267 -5.71 -3.25 -12.87
CA ALA A 267 -4.46 -3.90 -13.24
C ALA A 267 -3.31 -3.33 -12.40
N VAL A 268 -2.31 -4.17 -12.11
CA VAL A 268 -1.06 -3.78 -11.45
C VAL A 268 0.05 -3.85 -12.49
N ALA A 269 0.74 -2.73 -12.70
CA ALA A 269 1.90 -2.68 -13.58
C ALA A 269 3.10 -3.37 -12.91
N THR A 270 3.68 -4.35 -13.59
CA THR A 270 4.91 -5.03 -13.17
C THR A 270 6.01 -4.76 -14.21
N PRO A 271 7.29 -5.10 -13.97
CA PRO A 271 8.37 -4.81 -14.92
C PRO A 271 8.24 -5.59 -16.23
N LEU A 272 7.45 -6.66 -16.25
CA LEU A 272 7.27 -7.53 -17.42
C LEU A 272 5.93 -7.31 -18.12
N SER A 273 4.87 -7.03 -17.37
CA SER A 273 3.52 -6.91 -17.90
C SER A 273 2.53 -6.29 -16.93
N ASP A 274 1.39 -5.84 -17.45
CA ASP A 274 0.24 -5.46 -16.62
C ASP A 274 -0.53 -6.71 -16.17
N VAL A 275 -0.52 -6.98 -14.87
CA VAL A 275 -1.28 -8.07 -14.26
C VAL A 275 -2.72 -7.61 -14.03
N LYS A 276 -3.66 -8.18 -14.77
CA LYS A 276 -5.10 -7.88 -14.63
C LYS A 276 -5.70 -8.79 -13.56
N VAL A 277 -5.94 -8.24 -12.37
CA VAL A 277 -6.38 -9.02 -11.20
C VAL A 277 -7.73 -9.72 -11.42
N GLY A 278 -8.61 -9.14 -12.23
CA GLY A 278 -9.89 -9.73 -12.60
C GLY A 278 -9.84 -10.92 -13.56
N ARG A 279 -8.65 -11.30 -14.03
CA ARG A 279 -8.43 -12.43 -14.95
C ARG A 279 -7.56 -13.49 -14.28
N PRO A 280 -7.63 -14.75 -14.73
CA PRO A 280 -6.71 -15.78 -14.26
C PRO A 280 -5.26 -15.32 -14.41
N LEU A 281 -4.47 -15.55 -13.36
CA LEU A 281 -3.07 -15.20 -13.32
C LEU A 281 -2.30 -16.07 -14.32
N THR A 282 -1.58 -15.42 -15.22
CA THR A 282 -0.73 -16.09 -16.21
C THR A 282 0.73 -15.88 -15.87
N ALA A 283 1.55 -16.93 -15.98
CA ALA A 283 3.00 -16.81 -15.87
C ALA A 283 3.56 -15.82 -16.90
N PRO A 284 4.52 -14.96 -16.50
CA PRO A 284 5.28 -14.19 -17.47
C PRO A 284 6.20 -15.10 -18.29
N ALA A 285 6.70 -14.57 -19.42
CA ALA A 285 7.58 -15.33 -20.30
C ALA A 285 8.83 -15.84 -19.54
N GLY A 286 9.14 -17.13 -19.71
CA GLY A 286 10.28 -17.78 -19.05
C GLY A 286 9.97 -18.41 -17.69
N VAL A 287 8.77 -18.20 -17.13
CA VAL A 287 8.33 -18.90 -15.92
C VAL A 287 7.58 -20.18 -16.29
N ASP A 288 8.03 -21.30 -15.74
CA ASP A 288 7.37 -22.60 -15.86
C ASP A 288 6.35 -22.76 -14.71
N MET A 289 5.07 -22.75 -15.05
CA MET A 289 3.98 -22.91 -14.08
C MET A 289 4.05 -24.23 -13.32
N ALA A 290 4.48 -25.32 -13.96
CA ALA A 290 4.57 -26.63 -13.29
C ALA A 290 5.63 -26.61 -12.19
N LYS A 291 6.73 -25.88 -12.41
CA LYS A 291 7.78 -25.67 -11.39
C LYS A 291 7.34 -24.71 -10.30
N ALA A 292 6.64 -23.63 -10.65
CA ALA A 292 6.12 -22.66 -9.68
C ALA A 292 5.07 -23.28 -8.73
N TRP A 293 4.39 -24.34 -9.18
CA TRP A 293 3.33 -25.00 -8.44
C TRP A 293 3.71 -26.35 -7.79
N VAL A 294 5.01 -26.66 -7.68
CA VAL A 294 5.49 -27.84 -6.94
C VAL A 294 4.99 -27.80 -5.48
N PRO A 295 4.59 -28.93 -4.87
CA PRO A 295 4.12 -28.95 -3.49
C PRO A 295 5.15 -28.38 -2.51
N ILE A 296 4.67 -27.57 -1.57
CA ILE A 296 5.50 -26.92 -0.54
C ILE A 296 5.94 -27.99 0.47
N GLN A 297 7.25 -28.16 0.65
CA GLN A 297 7.81 -29.20 1.52
C GLN A 297 7.88 -28.77 2.99
N ASN A 298 8.19 -27.49 3.24
CA ASN A 298 8.26 -26.96 4.60
C ASN A 298 6.86 -26.87 5.22
N GLU A 299 6.65 -27.62 6.29
CA GLU A 299 5.36 -27.74 6.98
C GLU A 299 4.80 -26.41 7.50
N ARG A 300 5.66 -25.52 8.01
CA ARG A 300 5.23 -24.20 8.52
C ARG A 300 4.75 -23.33 7.36
N VAL A 301 5.51 -23.30 6.27
CA VAL A 301 5.18 -22.52 5.07
C VAL A 301 3.92 -23.07 4.41
N ARG A 302 3.77 -24.39 4.33
CA ARG A 302 2.60 -25.06 3.76
C ARG A 302 1.33 -24.67 4.52
N LYS A 303 1.33 -24.80 5.86
CA LYS A 303 0.20 -24.40 6.70
C LYS A 303 -0.18 -22.93 6.53
N LEU A 304 0.82 -22.04 6.48
CA LEU A 304 0.59 -20.61 6.26
C LEU A 304 -0.01 -20.33 4.87
N ALA A 305 0.46 -21.02 3.83
CA ALA A 305 -0.08 -20.89 2.48
C ALA A 305 -1.52 -21.42 2.37
N GLU A 306 -1.84 -22.51 3.06
CA GLU A 306 -3.16 -23.13 3.10
C GLU A 306 -4.25 -22.25 3.75
N GLU A 307 -3.86 -21.19 4.48
CA GLU A 307 -4.81 -20.17 4.94
C GLU A 307 -5.45 -19.38 3.78
N PHE A 308 -4.78 -19.34 2.61
CA PHE A 308 -5.16 -18.43 1.51
C PHE A 308 -5.32 -19.10 0.15
N ILE A 309 -4.57 -20.17 -0.13
CA ILE A 309 -4.61 -20.90 -1.40
C ILE A 309 -4.85 -22.38 -1.18
N THR A 310 -5.28 -23.06 -2.24
CA THR A 310 -5.44 -24.52 -2.25
C THR A 310 -4.38 -25.18 -3.14
N GLU A 311 -4.26 -26.50 -3.08
CA GLU A 311 -3.38 -27.23 -4.00
C GLU A 311 -3.87 -27.17 -5.45
N ASP A 312 -5.16 -26.92 -5.68
CA ASP A 312 -5.72 -26.69 -7.01
C ASP A 312 -5.18 -25.39 -7.60
N GLN A 313 -4.33 -25.55 -8.63
CA GLN A 313 -3.72 -24.45 -9.35
C GLN A 313 -4.75 -23.56 -10.06
N GLU A 314 -5.78 -24.14 -10.68
CA GLU A 314 -6.77 -23.39 -11.44
C GLU A 314 -7.62 -22.54 -10.50
N ALA A 315 -8.08 -23.12 -9.40
CA ALA A 315 -8.82 -22.39 -8.36
C ALA A 315 -7.97 -21.27 -7.74
N SER A 316 -6.71 -21.56 -7.42
CA SER A 316 -5.82 -20.60 -6.76
C SER A 316 -5.41 -19.45 -7.68
N THR A 317 -5.19 -19.72 -8.97
CA THR A 317 -4.81 -18.69 -9.97
C THR A 317 -6.01 -18.00 -10.63
N ALA A 318 -7.25 -18.33 -10.25
CA ALA A 318 -8.45 -17.70 -10.80
C ALA A 318 -8.48 -16.17 -10.58
N GLY A 319 -9.12 -15.45 -11.50
CA GLY A 319 -9.29 -14.01 -11.37
C GLY A 319 -10.08 -13.61 -10.12
N VAL A 320 -9.77 -12.45 -9.56
CA VAL A 320 -10.44 -11.90 -8.38
C VAL A 320 -11.79 -11.32 -8.78
N THR A 321 -12.83 -11.68 -8.03
CA THR A 321 -14.18 -11.14 -8.27
C THR A 321 -14.35 -9.77 -7.66
N ASP A 322 -13.84 -9.58 -6.44
CA ASP A 322 -13.84 -8.30 -5.74
C ASP A 322 -12.54 -8.16 -4.95
N TRP A 323 -11.74 -7.15 -5.28
CA TRP A 323 -10.48 -6.90 -4.60
C TRP A 323 -10.66 -6.46 -3.14
N VAL A 324 -11.81 -5.93 -2.75
CA VAL A 324 -12.09 -5.57 -1.35
C VAL A 324 -12.22 -6.81 -0.47
N SER A 325 -12.61 -7.96 -1.04
CA SER A 325 -12.65 -9.25 -0.34
C SER A 325 -11.24 -9.68 0.05
N TYR A 326 -10.95 -9.68 1.35
CA TYR A 326 -9.66 -10.10 1.89
C TYR A 326 -9.27 -11.53 1.45
N PRO A 327 -10.15 -12.55 1.52
CA PRO A 327 -9.84 -13.90 1.03
C PRO A 327 -9.48 -13.94 -0.46
N ASP A 328 -10.27 -13.28 -1.33
CA ASP A 328 -10.01 -13.28 -2.78
C ASP A 328 -8.67 -12.58 -3.09
N ARG A 329 -8.43 -11.45 -2.42
CA ARG A 329 -7.22 -10.64 -2.58
C ARG A 329 -5.99 -11.41 -2.13
N MET A 330 -6.02 -12.00 -0.93
CA MET A 330 -4.89 -12.78 -0.42
C MET A 330 -4.63 -14.03 -1.27
N ARG A 331 -5.66 -14.76 -1.70
CA ARG A 331 -5.51 -15.89 -2.62
C ARG A 331 -4.74 -15.49 -3.88
N PHE A 332 -5.10 -14.36 -4.48
CA PHE A 332 -4.43 -13.85 -5.68
C PHE A 332 -2.99 -13.42 -5.40
N ILE A 333 -2.75 -12.70 -4.29
CA ILE A 333 -1.40 -12.23 -3.90
C ILE A 333 -0.46 -13.41 -3.64
N VAL A 334 -0.91 -14.42 -2.89
CA VAL A 334 -0.11 -15.61 -2.60
C VAL A 334 0.19 -16.39 -3.89
N SER A 335 -0.80 -16.52 -4.79
CA SER A 335 -0.59 -17.13 -6.10
C SER A 335 0.40 -16.33 -6.96
N TYR A 336 0.30 -15.00 -6.92
CA TYR A 336 1.23 -14.10 -7.58
C TYR A 336 2.66 -14.28 -7.07
N PHE A 337 2.87 -14.42 -5.77
CA PHE A 337 4.20 -14.70 -5.21
C PHE A 337 4.78 -16.03 -5.68
N ARG A 338 3.99 -17.09 -5.78
CA ARG A 338 4.47 -18.38 -6.32
C ARG A 338 4.94 -18.23 -7.76
N VAL A 339 4.10 -17.62 -8.61
CA VAL A 339 4.39 -17.47 -10.05
C VAL A 339 5.59 -16.53 -10.28
N TYR A 340 5.71 -15.47 -9.50
CA TYR A 340 6.73 -14.45 -9.70
C TYR A 340 7.97 -14.64 -8.80
N GLN A 341 8.07 -15.75 -8.07
CA GLN A 341 9.10 -15.98 -7.07
C GLN A 341 10.53 -15.84 -7.59
N THR A 342 10.79 -16.26 -8.83
CA THR A 342 12.13 -16.30 -9.43
C THR A 342 12.33 -15.22 -10.50
N VAL A 343 11.38 -14.28 -10.61
CA VAL A 343 11.42 -13.23 -11.64
C VAL A 343 12.34 -12.09 -11.19
N ASP A 344 13.63 -12.16 -11.57
CA ASP A 344 14.64 -11.15 -11.18
C ASP A 344 14.31 -9.73 -11.64
N ALA A 345 13.50 -9.58 -12.69
CA ALA A 345 13.04 -8.27 -13.16
C ALA A 345 12.31 -7.45 -12.06
N LEU A 346 11.76 -8.10 -11.03
CA LEU A 346 11.14 -7.42 -9.89
C LEU A 346 12.13 -6.61 -9.04
N TYR A 347 13.42 -6.95 -9.06
CA TYR A 347 14.48 -6.17 -8.42
C TYR A 347 14.90 -4.94 -9.24
N ARG A 348 14.36 -4.72 -10.44
CA ARG A 348 14.71 -3.52 -11.22
C ARG A 348 14.17 -2.28 -10.54
N VAL A 349 14.87 -1.16 -10.75
CA VAL A 349 14.39 0.16 -10.34
C VAL A 349 13.03 0.39 -11.00
N PRO A 350 11.98 0.77 -10.25
CA PRO A 350 10.63 0.86 -10.79
C PRO A 350 10.38 2.15 -11.60
N PHE A 351 11.42 2.95 -11.85
CA PHE A 351 11.32 4.25 -12.54
C PHE A 351 12.42 4.38 -13.59
N ASP A 352 12.20 5.27 -14.57
CA ASP A 352 13.26 5.69 -15.48
C ASP A 352 14.44 6.28 -14.71
N GLN A 353 15.66 6.10 -15.23
CA GLN A 353 16.90 6.46 -14.52
C GLN A 353 16.91 7.91 -14.01
N LYS A 354 16.47 8.87 -14.84
CA LYS A 354 16.39 10.28 -14.45
C LYS A 354 15.48 10.53 -13.25
N ILE A 355 14.35 9.81 -13.19
CA ILE A 355 13.41 9.90 -12.05
C ILE A 355 14.05 9.24 -10.84
N ALA A 356 14.66 8.06 -11.01
CA ALA A 356 15.32 7.34 -9.93
C ALA A 356 16.47 8.15 -9.29
N ASP A 357 17.29 8.82 -10.09
CA ASP A 357 18.37 9.69 -9.60
C ASP A 357 17.79 10.86 -8.77
N GLY A 358 16.75 11.51 -9.28
CA GLY A 358 16.04 12.55 -8.54
C GLY A 358 15.38 12.05 -7.25
N LEU A 359 14.81 10.84 -7.26
CA LEU A 359 14.24 10.21 -6.07
C LEU A 359 15.31 9.83 -5.04
N ALA A 360 16.53 9.47 -5.47
CA ALA A 360 17.65 9.25 -4.58
C ALA A 360 18.08 10.53 -3.87
N GLU A 361 18.11 11.66 -4.59
CA GLU A 361 18.33 12.99 -3.98
C GLU A 361 17.19 13.36 -3.02
N GLU A 362 15.94 13.17 -3.43
CA GLU A 362 14.76 13.43 -2.59
C GLU A 362 14.72 12.54 -1.35
N MET A 363 15.17 11.29 -1.47
CA MET A 363 15.37 10.39 -0.34
C MET A 363 16.48 10.86 0.59
N ALA A 364 17.51 11.56 0.11
CA ALA A 364 18.55 12.13 0.97
C ALA A 364 18.11 13.46 1.60
N ARG A 365 17.16 14.16 0.97
CA ARG A 365 16.51 15.35 1.53
C ARG A 365 15.58 14.93 2.67
N GLY A 366 15.70 15.65 3.78
CA GLY A 366 14.91 15.42 4.98
C GLY A 366 15.73 15.79 6.19
N LEU A 367 15.53 16.99 6.72
CA LEU A 367 15.76 17.18 8.14
C LEU A 367 14.56 16.54 8.83
N VAL A 368 14.80 15.73 9.88
CA VAL A 368 13.76 15.39 10.86
C VAL A 368 13.19 16.73 11.35
N PRO A 369 11.86 16.93 11.41
CA PRO A 369 11.34 18.17 11.99
C PRO A 369 11.94 18.35 13.39
N GLU A 370 12.58 19.49 13.66
CA GLU A 370 12.81 19.88 15.06
C GLU A 370 11.42 19.98 15.70
N ALA A 371 11.21 19.27 16.82
CA ALA A 371 9.98 19.32 17.59
C ALA A 371 9.53 20.77 17.74
N VAL A 372 8.30 21.08 17.31
CA VAL A 372 7.75 22.45 17.17
C VAL A 372 7.60 23.11 18.56
N SER A 373 8.71 23.49 19.15
CA SER A 373 8.82 24.26 20.39
C SER A 373 9.61 25.55 20.20
N GLY A 374 10.09 25.83 18.99
CA GLY A 374 10.54 27.17 18.66
C GLY A 374 11.03 27.31 17.23
N MET A 375 10.27 27.97 16.35
CA MET A 375 10.79 28.94 15.37
C MET A 375 9.68 29.73 14.66
N PRO A 376 9.98 30.96 14.18
CA PRO A 376 8.98 31.95 13.76
C PRO A 376 8.60 31.84 12.27
N ALA A 377 7.37 32.22 11.96
CA ALA A 377 6.75 32.13 10.63
C ALA A 377 7.50 32.90 9.52
N LEU A 378 7.80 32.21 8.41
CA LEU A 378 8.35 32.82 7.20
C LEU A 378 7.33 32.87 6.05
N ARG A 379 7.25 34.05 5.43
CA ARG A 379 6.36 34.41 4.31
C ARG A 379 7.00 34.10 2.95
N GLY A 380 6.24 33.42 2.07
CA GLY A 380 6.04 33.86 0.69
C GLY A 380 6.73 33.09 -0.44
N THR A 381 6.00 32.20 -1.11
CA THR A 381 5.62 32.26 -2.55
C THR A 381 4.60 31.14 -2.83
N LYS A 382 3.36 31.51 -3.16
CA LYS A 382 2.23 30.59 -3.29
C LYS A 382 2.10 30.08 -4.72
N PHE A 383 2.28 28.77 -4.93
CA PHE A 383 1.62 28.01 -6.01
C PHE A 383 1.44 26.53 -5.62
N TYR A 384 0.64 26.29 -4.57
CA TYR A 384 -0.27 25.14 -4.46
C TYR A 384 -1.25 25.48 -3.33
N ALA A 385 -2.53 25.67 -3.65
CA ALA A 385 -3.57 25.74 -2.63
C ALA A 385 -3.97 24.30 -2.31
N PHE A 386 -3.39 23.75 -1.23
CA PHE A 386 -4.01 22.61 -0.53
C PHE A 386 -5.48 22.95 -0.27
N PRO A 387 -6.40 21.98 -0.24
CA PRO A 387 -7.77 22.27 0.15
C PRO A 387 -7.83 22.62 1.63
N THR A 388 -7.47 23.85 1.96
CA THR A 388 -7.93 24.54 3.16
C THR A 388 -9.39 24.93 2.94
N GLU A 389 -10.21 24.67 3.97
CA GLU A 389 -11.58 25.15 4.22
C GLU A 389 -12.78 24.33 3.72
N THR A 390 -12.67 23.36 2.79
CA THR A 390 -13.87 22.59 2.35
C THR A 390 -14.00 21.17 2.90
N ASP A 391 -12.94 20.63 3.51
CA ASP A 391 -12.92 19.32 4.18
C ASP A 391 -11.94 19.38 5.37
N PRO A 392 -12.40 19.65 6.62
CA PRO A 392 -11.51 19.79 7.78
C PRO A 392 -10.67 18.53 8.04
N ASP A 393 -11.22 17.35 7.73
CA ASP A 393 -10.53 16.06 7.89
C ASP A 393 -9.32 15.94 6.92
N ALA A 394 -9.41 16.55 5.74
CA ALA A 394 -8.32 16.58 4.75
C ALA A 394 -7.16 17.47 5.20
N TYR A 395 -7.44 18.54 5.94
CA TYR A 395 -6.40 19.39 6.50
C TYR A 395 -5.60 18.65 7.58
N GLU A 396 -6.28 17.93 8.48
CA GLU A 396 -5.61 17.16 9.53
C GLU A 396 -4.74 16.04 8.95
N MET A 397 -5.24 15.28 7.97
CA MET A 397 -4.46 14.23 7.30
C MET A 397 -3.21 14.76 6.60
N ALA A 398 -3.32 15.93 5.97
CA ALA A 398 -2.21 16.55 5.24
C ALA A 398 -1.04 16.94 6.15
N HIS A 399 -1.30 17.20 7.44
CA HIS A 399 -0.30 17.66 8.40
C HIS A 399 0.01 16.60 9.47
N PHE A 400 -0.51 15.38 9.32
CA PHE A 400 -0.37 14.34 10.33
C PHE A 400 1.08 13.90 10.53
N ASP A 401 1.45 13.72 11.80
CA ASP A 401 2.73 13.19 12.22
C ASP A 401 2.56 11.80 12.81
N PHE A 402 3.36 10.84 12.37
CA PHE A 402 3.35 9.52 12.97
C PHE A 402 4.17 9.46 14.25
N GLU A 403 5.23 10.27 14.39
CA GLU A 403 6.23 10.15 15.46
C GLU A 403 5.63 10.04 16.88
N PRO A 404 4.61 10.85 17.26
CA PRO A 404 4.01 10.74 18.59
C PRO A 404 3.26 9.42 18.83
N PHE A 405 2.90 8.68 17.78
CA PHE A 405 2.04 7.49 17.82
C PHE A 405 2.80 6.20 17.47
N LEU A 406 4.14 6.30 17.38
CA LEU A 406 4.99 5.15 17.12
C LEU A 406 5.31 4.41 18.40
N GLU A 407 5.08 3.11 18.36
CA GLU A 407 5.44 2.18 19.40
C GLU A 407 6.47 1.20 18.87
N ALA A 408 7.56 1.00 19.61
CA ALA A 408 8.50 -0.09 19.34
C ALA A 408 7.96 -1.37 19.95
N ILE A 409 7.56 -2.32 19.11
CA ILE A 409 7.01 -3.61 19.51
C ILE A 409 8.15 -4.64 19.53
N PRO A 410 8.45 -5.28 20.67
CA PRO A 410 9.40 -6.38 20.71
C PRO A 410 8.88 -7.58 19.92
N LEU A 411 9.78 -8.29 19.24
CA LEU A 411 9.42 -9.52 18.51
C LEU A 411 9.13 -10.71 19.44
N ASP A 412 9.55 -10.64 20.71
CA ASP A 412 9.43 -11.70 21.71
C ASP A 412 8.18 -11.59 22.61
N ASP A 413 7.56 -10.42 22.73
CA ASP A 413 6.52 -10.13 23.74
C ASP A 413 5.06 -10.44 23.32
N GLN A 414 4.83 -11.18 22.23
CA GLN A 414 3.48 -11.60 21.80
C GLN A 414 3.38 -13.07 21.37
#